data_AF-A0A926WR10-F1
#
_entry.id   AF-A0A926WR10-F1
#
_cell.length_a   1.000
_cell.length_b   1.000
_cell.length_c   1.000
_cell.angle_alpha   90.00
_cell.angle_beta   90.00
_cell.angle_gamma   90.00
#
_symmetry.space_group_name_H-M   'P 1'
#
loop_
_entity.id
_entity.type
_entity.pdbx_description
1 polymer ?
#
loop_
_entity_poly.entity_id
_entity_poly.type
_entity_poly.pdbx_seq_one_letter_code
_entity_poly.pdbx_strand_id
1 'polypeptide(L)'
;MNKTNNPNECWEWQATKNSQGYGRVKIAGNVYKAHRIAYFITHNSLDSALLIQHKCDNPSCVNPNHLSPGTHADNQADMARKDRTGKVWGSENGNSKLTEDSVRAIKQELKINAGIRGIQAKLARKYGVAENTITEIKKGTRWGWLE
;
A
#
# COMPACT_ATOMS: atom_id res chain seq x y z
N MET A 1 -5.12 -22.69 -18.51
CA MET A 1 -5.47 -21.27 -18.72
C MET A 1 -6.68 -21.24 -19.61
N ASN A 2 -7.70 -20.46 -19.26
CA ASN A 2 -8.83 -20.21 -20.16
C ASN A 2 -8.40 -19.13 -21.14
N LYS A 3 -7.94 -19.55 -22.32
CA LYS A 3 -7.63 -18.63 -23.42
C LYS A 3 -8.92 -18.29 -24.13
N THR A 4 -9.16 -17.01 -24.33
CA THR A 4 -10.22 -16.53 -25.22
C THR A 4 -9.59 -16.10 -26.54
N ASN A 5 -10.39 -16.06 -27.62
CA ASN A 5 -9.92 -15.61 -28.94
C ASN A 5 -9.70 -14.09 -29.00
N ASN A 6 -10.04 -13.37 -27.93
CA ASN A 6 -9.88 -11.93 -27.81
C ASN A 6 -8.55 -11.60 -27.11
N PRO A 7 -7.59 -10.94 -27.79
CA PRO A 7 -6.30 -10.59 -27.20
C PRO A 7 -6.39 -9.56 -26.05
N ASN A 8 -7.54 -8.90 -25.88
CA ASN A 8 -7.80 -7.89 -24.84
C ASN A 8 -8.52 -8.46 -23.60
N GLU A 9 -8.80 -9.76 -23.57
CA GLU A 9 -9.43 -10.40 -22.42
C GLU A 9 -8.41 -11.04 -21.48
N CYS A 10 -8.76 -11.12 -20.20
CA CYS A 10 -7.91 -11.78 -19.23
C CYS A 10 -7.89 -13.29 -19.46
N TRP A 11 -6.70 -13.87 -19.49
CA TRP A 11 -6.55 -15.33 -19.49
C TRP A 11 -6.37 -15.81 -18.06
N GLU A 12 -7.44 -16.30 -17.47
CA GLU A 12 -7.45 -16.67 -16.06
C GLU A 12 -6.57 -17.90 -15.79
N TRP A 13 -5.67 -17.76 -14.81
CA TRP A 13 -4.95 -18.89 -14.23
C TRP A 13 -5.92 -19.77 -13.43
N GLN A 14 -5.94 -21.07 -13.79
CA GLN A 14 -6.89 -22.04 -13.23
C GLN A 14 -6.29 -22.95 -12.15
N ALA A 15 -4.95 -22.96 -12.00
CA ALA A 15 -4.28 -23.76 -10.98
C ALA A 15 -4.04 -22.94 -9.70
N THR A 16 -3.15 -23.42 -8.82
CA THR A 16 -2.86 -22.83 -7.52
C THR A 16 -2.55 -21.33 -7.62
N LYS A 17 -3.14 -20.56 -6.71
CA LYS A 17 -2.92 -19.12 -6.54
C LYS A 17 -2.42 -18.85 -5.12
N ASN A 18 -1.75 -17.72 -4.90
CA ASN A 18 -1.47 -17.25 -3.53
C ASN A 18 -2.68 -16.49 -2.95
N SER A 19 -2.58 -16.07 -1.68
CA SER A 19 -3.62 -15.29 -0.98
C SER A 19 -3.96 -13.94 -1.64
N GLN A 20 -3.05 -13.42 -2.49
CA GLN A 20 -3.24 -12.19 -3.26
C GLN A 20 -3.80 -12.45 -4.67
N GLY A 21 -4.16 -13.69 -5.00
CA GLY A 21 -4.74 -14.06 -6.29
C GLY A 21 -3.73 -14.29 -7.43
N TYR A 22 -2.42 -14.17 -7.19
CA TYR A 22 -1.40 -14.46 -8.20
C TYR A 22 -1.27 -15.96 -8.46
N GLY A 23 -1.40 -16.35 -9.73
CA GLY A 23 -1.17 -17.74 -10.16
C GLY A 23 0.27 -18.20 -9.89
N ARG A 24 0.44 -19.47 -9.52
CA ARG A 24 1.72 -20.11 -9.26
C ARG A 24 1.89 -21.37 -10.10
N VAL A 25 3.12 -21.63 -10.54
CA VAL A 25 3.52 -22.84 -11.25
C VAL A 25 4.80 -23.41 -10.65
N LYS A 26 4.89 -24.73 -10.52
CA LYS A 26 6.10 -25.41 -10.03
C LYS A 26 6.87 -25.96 -11.22
N ILE A 27 8.15 -25.58 -11.35
CA ILE A 27 9.05 -26.02 -12.42
C ILE A 27 10.36 -26.46 -11.76
N ALA A 28 10.79 -27.70 -12.02
CA ALA A 28 12.02 -28.27 -11.45
C ALA A 28 12.19 -28.04 -9.94
N GLY A 29 11.12 -28.27 -9.16
CA GLY A 29 11.14 -28.09 -7.70
C GLY A 29 10.84 -26.67 -7.22
N ASN A 30 11.06 -25.65 -8.05
CA ASN A 30 10.90 -24.24 -7.70
C ASN A 30 9.51 -23.70 -8.06
N VAL A 31 8.99 -22.76 -7.26
CA VAL A 31 7.67 -22.14 -7.48
C VAL A 31 7.83 -20.74 -8.07
N TYR A 32 7.25 -20.54 -9.25
CA TYR A 32 7.29 -19.27 -9.99
C TYR A 32 5.90 -18.65 -10.08
N LYS A 33 5.85 -17.32 -10.24
CA LYS A 33 4.61 -16.60 -10.57
C LYS A 33 4.23 -16.91 -12.02
N ALA A 34 3.00 -17.36 -12.24
CA ALA A 34 2.53 -17.84 -13.54
C ALA A 34 2.61 -16.77 -14.64
N HIS A 35 2.28 -15.51 -14.33
CA HIS A 35 2.38 -14.41 -15.30
C HIS A 35 3.81 -14.13 -15.74
N ARG A 36 4.82 -14.29 -14.86
CA ARG A 36 6.24 -14.12 -15.23
C ARG A 36 6.68 -15.18 -16.23
N ILE A 37 6.24 -16.42 -16.02
CA ILE A 37 6.50 -17.53 -16.94
C ILE A 37 5.78 -17.29 -18.28
N ALA A 38 4.53 -16.84 -18.26
CA ALA A 38 3.80 -16.49 -19.48
C ALA A 38 4.50 -15.40 -20.28
N TYR A 39 4.96 -14.34 -19.62
CA TYR A 39 5.75 -13.28 -20.27
C TYR A 39 7.04 -13.81 -20.88
N PHE A 40 7.80 -14.61 -20.12
CA PHE A 40 9.07 -15.19 -20.58
C PHE A 40 8.88 -16.09 -21.80
N ILE A 41 7.88 -16.98 -21.81
CA ILE A 41 7.62 -17.88 -22.93
C ILE A 41 7.29 -17.09 -24.21
N THR A 42 6.57 -15.97 -24.09
CA THR A 42 6.15 -15.17 -25.26
C THR A 42 7.23 -14.24 -25.78
N HIS A 43 8.03 -13.63 -24.90
CA HIS A 43 9.01 -12.60 -25.28
C HIS A 43 10.47 -13.11 -25.28
N ASN A 44 10.69 -14.35 -24.82
CA ASN A 44 12.00 -14.96 -24.64
C ASN A 44 13.01 -14.07 -23.88
N SER A 45 12.50 -13.26 -22.96
CA SER A 45 13.27 -12.29 -22.20
C SER A 45 12.65 -12.12 -20.83
N LEU A 46 13.49 -12.18 -19.80
CA LEU A 46 13.10 -11.88 -18.43
C LEU A 46 14.32 -11.33 -17.70
N ASP A 47 14.44 -10.01 -17.72
CA ASP A 47 15.40 -9.33 -16.86
C ASP A 47 14.99 -9.52 -15.39
N SER A 48 15.87 -10.10 -14.58
CA SER A 48 15.64 -10.31 -13.16
C SER A 48 15.49 -9.00 -12.38
N ALA A 49 16.03 -7.89 -12.88
CA ALA A 49 15.88 -6.57 -12.28
C ALA A 49 14.48 -5.97 -12.51
N LEU A 50 13.71 -6.51 -13.46
CA LEU A 50 12.38 -6.00 -13.82
C LEU A 50 11.25 -6.83 -13.19
N LEU A 51 10.22 -6.09 -12.77
CA LEU A 51 8.94 -6.63 -12.38
C LEU A 51 8.07 -6.80 -13.62
N ILE A 52 7.34 -7.91 -13.71
CA ILE A 52 6.29 -8.06 -14.72
C ILE A 52 4.99 -7.62 -14.06
N GLN A 53 4.40 -6.57 -14.60
CA GLN A 53 3.22 -5.90 -14.06
C GLN A 53 2.00 -6.18 -14.93
N HIS A 54 0.83 -6.21 -14.31
CA HIS A 54 -0.45 -6.36 -15.00
C HIS A 54 -1.04 -5.00 -15.36
N LYS A 55 -1.27 -4.76 -16.65
CA LYS A 55 -2.02 -3.57 -17.12
C LYS A 55 -3.51 -3.63 -16.75
N CYS A 56 -4.04 -4.84 -16.61
CA CYS A 56 -5.45 -5.12 -16.33
C CYS A 56 -5.80 -5.18 -14.84
N ASP A 57 -4.85 -4.96 -13.93
CA ASP A 57 -5.05 -5.04 -12.48
C ASP A 57 -5.64 -6.37 -11.96
N ASN A 58 -5.50 -7.45 -12.74
CA ASN A 58 -5.99 -8.78 -12.39
C ASN A 58 -4.81 -9.75 -12.12
N PRO A 59 -4.51 -10.07 -10.84
CA PRO A 59 -3.39 -10.93 -10.47
C PRO A 59 -3.43 -12.35 -11.06
N SER A 60 -4.62 -12.87 -11.37
CA SER A 60 -4.81 -14.21 -11.95
C SER A 60 -4.59 -14.24 -13.46
N CYS A 61 -4.54 -13.09 -14.13
CA CYS A 61 -4.35 -13.01 -15.57
C CYS A 61 -2.93 -13.46 -15.98
N VAL A 62 -2.85 -14.28 -17.03
CA VAL A 62 -1.60 -14.71 -17.67
C VAL A 62 -1.55 -14.40 -19.17
N ASN A 63 -2.41 -13.48 -19.65
CA ASN A 63 -2.38 -13.02 -21.04
C ASN A 63 -1.13 -12.13 -21.26
N PRO A 64 -0.17 -12.51 -22.12
CA PRO A 64 1.05 -11.73 -22.35
C PRO A 64 0.80 -10.28 -22.80
N ASN A 65 -0.29 -9.99 -23.50
CA ASN A 65 -0.64 -8.62 -23.92
C ASN A 65 -0.99 -7.71 -22.73
N HIS A 66 -1.44 -8.30 -21.62
CA HIS A 66 -1.76 -7.60 -20.38
C HIS A 66 -0.56 -7.48 -19.44
N LEU A 67 0.62 -7.94 -19.86
CA LEU A 67 1.84 -7.93 -19.07
C LEU A 67 2.84 -6.93 -19.66
N SER A 68 3.55 -6.22 -18.79
CA SER A 68 4.65 -5.35 -19.19
C SER A 68 5.79 -5.40 -18.17
N PRO A 69 7.04 -5.31 -18.63
CA PRO A 69 8.16 -5.12 -17.72
C PRO A 69 8.11 -3.70 -17.17
N GLY A 70 8.50 -3.54 -15.91
CA GLY A 70 8.62 -2.25 -15.25
C GLY A 70 9.51 -2.35 -14.02
N THR A 71 9.98 -1.20 -13.55
CA THR A 71 10.79 -1.12 -12.34
C THR A 71 9.93 -1.14 -11.08
N HIS A 72 10.58 -1.31 -9.92
CA HIS A 72 9.92 -1.07 -8.64
C HIS A 72 9.35 0.36 -8.54
N ALA A 73 10.08 1.36 -9.06
CA ALA A 73 9.63 2.75 -9.05
C ALA A 73 8.35 2.93 -9.88
N ASP A 74 8.26 2.29 -11.04
CA ASP A 74 7.06 2.32 -11.89
C ASP A 74 5.84 1.73 -11.18
N ASN A 75 6.03 0.60 -10.48
CA ASN A 75 4.96 -0.03 -9.70
C ASN A 75 4.48 0.87 -8.55
N GLN A 76 5.40 1.51 -7.83
CA GLN A 76 5.04 2.46 -6.75
C GLN A 76 4.30 3.68 -7.30
N ALA A 77 4.76 4.22 -8.43
CA ALA A 77 4.11 5.34 -9.10
C ALA A 77 2.70 4.96 -9.58
N ASP A 78 2.50 3.75 -10.11
CA ASP A 78 1.19 3.27 -10.54
C ASP A 78 0.22 3.09 -9.38
N MET A 79 0.67 2.50 -8.26
CA MET A 79 -0.14 2.40 -7.05
C MET A 79 -0.52 3.77 -6.49
N ALA A 80 0.39 4.75 -6.55
CA ALA A 80 0.10 6.12 -6.15
C ALA A 80 -0.94 6.79 -7.06
N ARG A 81 -0.81 6.65 -8.39
CA ARG A 81 -1.80 7.17 -9.36
C ARG A 81 -3.18 6.57 -9.16
N LYS A 82 -3.25 5.28 -8.79
CA LYS A 82 -4.50 4.54 -8.59
C LYS A 82 -5.07 4.67 -7.16
N ASP A 83 -4.49 5.53 -6.33
CA ASP A 83 -4.81 5.70 -4.90
C ASP A 83 -4.85 4.40 -4.09
N ARG A 84 -4.05 3.40 -4.50
CA ARG A 84 -3.91 2.11 -3.81
C ARG A 84 -2.83 2.14 -2.74
N THR A 85 -2.45 3.33 -2.29
CA THR A 85 -1.38 3.49 -1.29
C THR A 85 -1.78 3.03 0.10
N GLY A 86 -3.08 2.77 0.34
CA GLY A 86 -3.57 2.32 1.63
C GLY A 86 -3.31 3.33 2.74
N LYS A 87 -3.25 4.64 2.41
CA LYS A 87 -3.08 5.72 3.38
C LYS A 87 -4.34 5.84 4.23
N VAL A 88 -4.37 5.04 5.29
CA VAL A 88 -5.31 5.18 6.40
C VAL A 88 -4.80 6.29 7.32
N TRP A 89 -5.67 7.24 7.63
CA TRP A 89 -5.36 8.38 8.47
C TRP A 89 -6.03 8.24 9.83
N GLY A 90 -5.56 9.03 10.78
CA GLY A 90 -6.18 9.12 12.09
C GLY A 90 -6.24 7.77 12.81
N SER A 91 -7.39 7.46 13.42
CA SER A 91 -7.57 6.22 14.17
C SER A 91 -7.64 4.97 13.30
N GLU A 92 -7.89 5.11 12.00
CA GLU A 92 -7.91 3.99 11.05
C GLU A 92 -6.50 3.44 10.77
N ASN A 93 -5.47 4.22 11.06
CA ASN A 93 -4.11 3.73 11.06
C ASN A 93 -3.89 2.83 12.29
N GLY A 94 -3.69 1.54 12.07
CA GLY A 94 -3.45 0.56 13.14
C GLY A 94 -2.23 0.83 14.03
N ASN A 95 -1.33 1.73 13.63
CA ASN A 95 -0.21 2.20 14.45
C ASN A 95 -0.54 3.47 15.25
N SER A 96 -1.73 4.06 15.08
CA SER A 96 -2.12 5.26 15.82
C SER A 96 -2.48 4.91 17.25
N LYS A 97 -1.84 5.62 18.19
CA LYS A 97 -2.22 5.59 19.61
C LYS A 97 -3.31 6.60 19.98
N LEU A 98 -3.67 7.47 19.03
CA LEU A 98 -4.60 8.57 19.23
C LEU A 98 -5.85 8.35 18.40
N THR A 99 -6.99 8.72 18.98
CA THR A 99 -8.30 8.84 18.31
C THR A 99 -8.63 10.30 18.04
N GLU A 100 -9.60 10.55 17.19
CA GLU A 100 -10.11 11.89 16.86
C GLU A 100 -10.49 12.65 18.14
N ASP A 101 -11.19 11.98 19.07
CA ASP A 101 -11.61 12.58 20.34
C ASP A 101 -10.44 12.90 21.26
N SER A 102 -9.43 12.03 21.32
CA SER A 102 -8.21 12.30 22.10
C SER A 102 -7.46 13.51 21.53
N VAL A 103 -7.45 13.67 20.21
CA VAL A 103 -6.79 14.80 19.55
C VAL A 103 -7.55 16.10 19.78
N ARG A 104 -8.88 16.09 19.68
CA ARG A 104 -9.70 17.26 20.04
C ARG A 104 -9.47 17.69 21.48
N ALA A 105 -9.41 16.73 22.41
CA ALA A 105 -9.09 17.00 23.80
C ALA A 105 -7.66 17.58 23.98
N ILE A 106 -6.66 17.04 23.27
CA ILE A 106 -5.30 17.59 23.26
C ILE A 106 -5.30 19.04 22.76
N LYS A 107 -5.98 19.33 21.65
CA LYS A 107 -6.06 20.69 21.07
C LYS A 107 -6.73 21.66 22.03
N GLN A 108 -7.83 21.25 22.66
CA GLN A 108 -8.52 22.05 23.66
C GLN A 108 -7.64 22.32 24.89
N GLU A 109 -6.98 21.29 25.44
CA GLU A 109 -6.07 21.47 26.59
C GLU A 109 -4.88 22.38 26.26
N LEU A 110 -4.31 22.27 25.05
CA LEU A 110 -3.25 23.16 24.58
C LEU A 110 -3.72 24.62 24.44
N LYS A 111 -4.97 24.83 24.02
CA LYS A 111 -5.57 26.16 23.89
C LYS A 111 -5.86 26.78 25.25
N ILE A 112 -6.41 26.02 26.19
CA ILE A 112 -6.72 26.48 27.56
C ILE A 112 -5.44 26.80 28.33
N ASN A 113 -4.40 25.97 28.19
CA ASN A 113 -3.16 26.08 28.93
C ASN A 113 -2.04 26.73 28.09
N ALA A 114 -2.41 27.61 27.16
CA ALA A 114 -1.44 28.28 26.29
C ALA A 114 -0.41 29.06 27.13
N GLY A 115 0.88 28.82 26.87
CA GLY A 115 1.98 29.47 27.59
C GLY A 115 2.42 28.76 28.88
N ILE A 116 1.69 27.75 29.36
CA ILE A 116 2.13 26.95 30.51
C ILE A 116 3.31 26.07 30.12
N ARG A 117 4.46 26.27 30.80
CA ARG A 117 5.65 25.45 30.59
C ARG A 117 5.39 23.99 30.97
N GLY A 118 5.75 23.06 30.09
CA GLY A 118 5.62 21.62 30.34
C GLY A 118 4.23 21.01 30.05
N ILE A 119 3.26 21.80 29.55
CA ILE A 119 1.95 21.27 29.17
C ILE A 119 2.06 20.16 28.11
N GLN A 120 2.96 20.32 27.13
CA GLN A 120 3.16 19.33 26.07
C GLN A 120 3.69 18.01 26.61
N ALA A 121 4.73 18.03 27.45
CA ALA A 121 5.22 16.85 28.15
C ALA A 121 4.14 16.17 29.02
N LYS A 122 3.29 16.95 29.69
CA LYS A 122 2.16 16.41 30.49
C LYS A 122 1.16 15.66 29.60
N LEU A 123 0.75 16.26 28.48
CA LEU A 123 -0.18 15.65 27.52
C LEU A 123 0.44 14.41 26.86
N ALA A 124 1.71 14.47 26.49
CA ALA A 124 2.43 13.35 25.89
C ALA A 124 2.40 12.12 26.80
N ARG A 125 2.67 12.30 28.10
CA ARG A 125 2.56 11.24 29.11
C ARG A 125 1.13 10.73 29.26
N LYS A 126 0.14 11.64 29.34
CA LYS A 126 -1.28 11.29 29.48
C LYS A 126 -1.77 10.37 28.36
N TYR A 127 -1.37 10.64 27.12
CA TYR A 127 -1.81 9.90 25.94
C TYR A 127 -0.81 8.83 25.45
N GLY A 128 0.29 8.58 26.18
CA GLY A 128 1.26 7.55 25.83
C GLY A 128 2.00 7.78 24.50
N VAL A 129 2.18 9.04 24.12
CA VAL A 129 2.85 9.48 22.87
C VAL A 129 4.12 10.27 23.17
N ALA A 130 4.96 10.47 22.15
CA ALA A 130 6.13 11.34 22.26
C ALA A 130 5.71 12.83 22.33
N GLU A 131 6.48 13.67 23.01
CA GLU A 131 6.22 15.12 23.08
C GLU A 131 6.22 15.79 21.70
N ASN A 132 7.03 15.28 20.76
CA ASN A 132 7.01 15.73 19.37
C ASN A 132 5.65 15.47 18.71
N THR A 133 4.94 14.39 19.04
CA THR A 133 3.59 14.12 18.53
C THR A 133 2.60 15.22 18.95
N ILE A 134 2.70 15.70 20.20
CA ILE A 134 1.90 16.82 20.69
C ILE A 134 2.28 18.12 19.98
N THR A 135 3.58 18.32 19.70
CA THR A 135 4.07 19.48 18.95
C THR A 135 3.54 19.49 17.51
N GLU A 136 3.53 18.35 16.82
CA GLU A 136 2.98 18.20 15.48
C GLU A 136 1.46 18.45 15.44
N ILE A 137 0.72 17.98 16.45
CA ILE A 137 -0.72 18.26 16.60
C ILE A 137 -0.94 19.76 16.80
N LYS A 138 -0.14 20.41 17.67
CA LYS A 138 -0.21 21.86 17.90
C LYS A 138 0.05 22.66 16.62
N LYS A 139 1.02 22.23 15.80
CA LYS A 139 1.40 22.89 14.54
C LYS A 139 0.44 22.57 13.38
N GLY A 140 -0.49 21.62 13.57
CA GLY A 140 -1.38 21.15 12.51
C GLY A 140 -0.69 20.28 11.45
N THR A 141 0.58 19.93 11.62
CA THR A 141 1.31 19.02 10.70
C THR A 141 0.88 17.57 10.87
N ARG A 142 0.22 17.25 11.99
CA ARG A 142 -0.43 15.96 12.26
C ARG A 142 -1.84 16.22 12.77
N TRP A 143 -2.82 15.46 12.26
CA TRP A 143 -4.23 15.69 12.59
C TRP A 143 -4.72 17.12 12.31
N GLY A 144 -4.16 17.76 11.28
CA GLY A 144 -4.50 19.14 10.90
C GLY A 144 -5.95 19.32 10.44
N TRP A 145 -6.61 18.23 10.02
CA TRP A 145 -8.02 18.24 9.56
C TRP A 145 -9.05 18.25 10.69
N LEU A 146 -8.64 18.02 11.95
CA LEU A 146 -9.52 18.15 13.10
C LEU A 146 -9.47 19.58 13.63
N GLU A 147 -10.58 20.11 14.13
CA GLU A 147 -10.62 21.42 14.82
C GLU A 147 -10.27 21.29 16.31
#